data_AF-R4KJS0-F1
#
_entry.id   AF-R4KJS0-F1
#
_cell.length_a   1.000
_cell.length_b   1.000
_cell.length_c   1.000
_cell.angle_alpha   90.00
_cell.angle_beta   90.00
_cell.angle_gamma   90.00
#
_symmetry.space_group_name_H-M   'P 1'
#
loop_
_entity.id
_entity.type
_entity.pdbx_description
1 polymer ?
#
loop_
_entity_poly.entity_id
_entity_poly.type
_entity_poly.pdbx_seq_one_letter_code
_entity_poly.pdbx_strand_id
1 'polypeptide(L)'
;MPKLGEMSKQGNSSEQIVNLLYNTGYRLTGSHNKTQELLTAVFNALNGNISINIALKNLCLIYRNKTTSSPGKNLPKAKSSPPAKDNSTDKIQEALLTLSPIERLVLVLREVLGLNYTEIAELTGIEKIAVTRLLNAGRWELRKQLAPLPSQRRPPEKYPIAK
;
A
#
# COMPACT_ATOMS: atom_id res chain seq x y z
N MET A 1 6.92 -9.38 -7.59
CA MET A 1 5.84 -10.22 -7.04
C MET A 1 4.75 -10.32 -8.09
N PRO A 2 4.16 -11.51 -8.30
CA PRO A 2 3.02 -11.66 -9.22
C PRO A 2 1.81 -10.87 -8.71
N LYS A 3 1.02 -10.31 -9.63
CA LYS A 3 -0.19 -9.54 -9.30
C LYS A 3 -1.29 -10.49 -8.83
N LEU A 4 -2.26 -10.02 -8.04
CA LEU A 4 -3.34 -10.86 -7.51
C LEU A 4 -4.11 -11.62 -8.62
N GLY A 5 -4.24 -11.02 -9.81
CA GLY A 5 -4.85 -11.65 -10.98
C GLY A 5 -4.06 -12.82 -11.59
N GLU A 6 -2.78 -12.97 -11.28
CA GLU A 6 -1.94 -14.10 -11.69
C GLU A 6 -2.00 -15.24 -10.67
N MET A 7 -2.25 -14.93 -9.39
CA MET A 7 -2.27 -15.90 -8.28
C MET A 7 -3.55 -16.75 -8.23
N SER A 8 -4.67 -16.31 -8.84
CA SER A 8 -5.93 -17.07 -8.78
C SER A 8 -5.94 -18.35 -9.61
N LYS A 9 -4.89 -18.63 -10.40
CA LYS A 9 -4.82 -19.77 -11.34
C LYS A 9 -4.03 -20.96 -10.81
N GLN A 10 -3.28 -20.81 -9.72
CA GLN A 10 -2.53 -21.89 -9.07
C GLN A 10 -3.12 -22.08 -7.66
N GLY A 11 -3.35 -23.32 -7.23
CA GLY A 11 -3.88 -23.59 -5.88
C GLY A 11 -3.14 -22.77 -4.80
N ASN A 12 -3.89 -21.98 -4.04
CA ASN A 12 -3.32 -21.01 -3.10
C ASN A 12 -2.62 -21.74 -1.96
N SER A 13 -1.30 -21.90 -2.04
CA SER A 13 -0.51 -22.41 -0.91
C SER A 13 -0.64 -21.45 0.28
N SER A 14 -0.76 -21.99 1.49
CA SER A 14 -0.83 -21.20 2.73
C SER A 14 0.34 -20.20 2.85
N GLU A 15 1.52 -20.57 2.36
CA GLU A 15 2.71 -19.72 2.30
C GLU A 15 2.50 -18.47 1.42
N GLN A 16 1.82 -18.61 0.28
CA GLN A 16 1.52 -17.48 -0.59
C GLN A 16 0.56 -16.49 0.07
N ILE A 17 -0.42 -17.01 0.83
CA ILE A 17 -1.35 -16.19 1.59
C ILE A 17 -0.60 -15.41 2.67
N VAL A 18 0.25 -16.08 3.44
CA VAL A 18 1.05 -15.45 4.50
C VAL A 18 1.96 -14.35 3.92
N ASN A 19 2.69 -14.64 2.84
CA ASN A 19 3.59 -13.69 2.21
C ASN A 19 2.84 -12.48 1.63
N LEU A 20 1.68 -12.71 1.02
CA LEU A 20 0.81 -11.64 0.53
C LEU A 20 0.33 -10.73 1.66
N LEU A 21 -0.18 -11.31 2.75
CA LEU A 21 -0.64 -10.56 3.92
C LEU A 21 0.50 -9.78 4.56
N TYR A 22 1.67 -10.40 4.70
CA TYR A 22 2.82 -9.77 5.33
C TYR A 22 3.31 -8.56 4.53
N ASN A 23 3.50 -8.71 3.22
CA ASN A 23 3.95 -7.62 2.37
C ASN A 23 2.93 -6.48 2.31
N THR A 24 1.65 -6.82 2.22
CA THR A 24 0.56 -5.82 2.27
C THR A 24 0.56 -5.11 3.62
N GLY A 25 0.58 -5.85 4.72
CA GLY A 25 0.62 -5.31 6.08
C GLY A 25 1.84 -4.42 6.31
N TYR A 26 3.02 -4.81 5.84
CA TYR A 26 4.24 -3.99 5.93
C TYR A 26 4.11 -2.67 5.18
N ARG A 27 3.52 -2.66 3.98
CA ARG A 27 3.25 -1.39 3.27
C ARG A 27 2.27 -0.49 4.01
N LEU A 28 1.30 -1.07 4.74
CA LEU A 28 0.34 -0.32 5.55
C LEU A 28 0.94 0.23 6.86
N THR A 29 1.82 -0.51 7.51
CA THR A 29 2.33 -0.19 8.85
C THR A 29 3.74 0.41 8.88
N GLY A 30 4.56 0.08 7.89
CA GLY A 30 5.99 0.39 7.82
C GLY A 30 6.86 -0.28 8.89
N SER A 31 6.32 -1.25 9.63
CA SER A 31 7.02 -1.87 10.76
C SER A 31 6.71 -3.36 10.84
N HIS A 32 7.75 -4.20 10.88
CA HIS A 32 7.62 -5.64 11.01
C HIS A 32 6.83 -6.06 12.26
N ASN A 33 7.10 -5.42 13.40
CA ASN A 33 6.38 -5.72 14.64
C ASN A 33 4.87 -5.41 14.52
N LYS A 34 4.52 -4.22 14.00
CA LYS A 34 3.11 -3.85 13.77
C LYS A 34 2.44 -4.75 12.74
N THR A 35 3.18 -5.19 11.72
CA THR A 35 2.69 -6.14 10.73
C THR A 35 2.41 -7.50 11.35
N GLN A 36 3.32 -8.03 12.18
CA GLN A 36 3.10 -9.29 12.88
C GLN A 36 1.88 -9.20 13.79
N GLU A 37 1.74 -8.13 14.57
CA GLU A 37 0.58 -7.92 15.44
C GLU A 37 -0.74 -7.83 14.64
N LEU A 38 -0.71 -7.19 13.47
CA LEU A 38 -1.85 -7.14 12.56
C LEU A 38 -2.19 -8.53 12.01
N LEU A 39 -1.19 -9.29 11.56
CA LEU A 39 -1.38 -10.62 11.00
C LEU A 39 -1.88 -11.62 12.04
N THR A 40 -1.37 -11.58 13.27
CA THR A 40 -1.87 -12.42 14.37
C THR A 40 -3.36 -12.17 14.61
N ALA A 41 -3.79 -10.90 14.62
CA ALA A 41 -5.20 -10.57 14.75
C ALA A 41 -6.03 -11.07 13.55
N VAL A 42 -5.49 -11.02 12.33
CA VAL A 42 -6.14 -11.60 11.14
C VAL A 42 -6.31 -13.11 11.28
N PHE A 43 -5.24 -13.83 11.61
CA PHE A 43 -5.30 -15.29 11.73
C PHE A 43 -6.22 -15.74 12.86
N ASN A 44 -6.24 -15.03 13.98
CA ASN A 44 -7.17 -15.32 15.08
C ASN A 44 -8.64 -15.08 14.70
N ALA A 45 -8.92 -14.22 13.72
CA ALA A 45 -10.26 -13.97 13.21
C ALA A 45 -10.69 -14.92 12.08
N LEU A 46 -9.76 -15.74 11.55
CA LEU A 46 -10.05 -16.69 10.48
C LEU A 46 -10.53 -18.02 11.05
N ASN A 47 -11.73 -18.44 10.66
CA ASN A 47 -12.31 -19.72 11.07
C ASN A 47 -12.12 -20.78 9.98
N GLY A 48 -11.06 -21.60 10.10
CA GLY A 48 -10.87 -22.86 9.36
C GLY A 48 -10.54 -22.73 7.86
N ASN A 49 -11.45 -22.17 7.05
CA ASN A 49 -11.25 -22.01 5.62
C ASN A 49 -10.55 -20.69 5.30
N ILE A 50 -9.28 -20.77 4.92
CA ILE A 50 -8.45 -19.60 4.56
C ILE A 50 -8.45 -19.45 3.04
N SER A 51 -9.30 -18.54 2.55
CA SER A 51 -9.15 -18.02 1.19
C SER A 51 -8.45 -16.65 1.23
N ILE A 52 -7.70 -16.33 0.16
CA ILE A 52 -7.01 -15.04 0.03
C ILE A 52 -7.96 -13.87 0.22
N ASN A 53 -9.16 -13.93 -0.38
CA ASN A 53 -10.14 -12.85 -0.30
C ASN A 53 -10.66 -12.66 1.13
N ILE A 54 -10.94 -13.75 1.86
CA ILE A 54 -11.36 -13.67 3.26
C ILE A 54 -10.22 -13.10 4.11
N ALA A 55 -8.98 -13.54 3.89
CA ALA A 55 -7.82 -13.05 4.63
C ALA A 55 -7.55 -11.56 4.37
N LEU A 56 -7.59 -11.11 3.11
CA LEU A 56 -7.44 -9.70 2.74
C LEU A 56 -8.56 -8.83 3.28
N LYS A 57 -9.81 -9.31 3.26
CA LYS A 57 -10.96 -8.59 3.83
C LYS A 57 -10.77 -8.37 5.34
N ASN A 58 -10.35 -9.40 6.06
CA ASN A 58 -10.04 -9.30 7.49
C ASN A 58 -8.86 -8.37 7.76
N LEU A 59 -7.80 -8.43 6.96
CA LEU A 59 -6.66 -7.50 7.04
C LEU A 59 -7.13 -6.05 6.92
N CYS A 60 -7.95 -5.73 5.91
CA CYS A 60 -8.47 -4.39 5.69
C CYS A 60 -9.34 -3.91 6.86
N LEU A 61 -10.22 -4.79 7.35
CA LEU A 61 -11.13 -4.49 8.46
C LEU A 61 -10.35 -4.21 9.75
N ILE A 62 -9.44 -5.11 10.13
CA ILE A 62 -8.66 -5.00 11.37
C ILE A 62 -7.73 -3.78 11.32
N TYR A 63 -7.06 -3.55 10.18
CA TYR A 63 -6.23 -2.37 10.01
C TYR A 63 -7.03 -1.09 10.23
N ARG A 64 -8.19 -0.97 9.57
CA ARG A 64 -9.04 0.21 9.71
C ARG A 64 -9.47 0.43 11.15
N ASN A 65 -9.96 -0.62 11.83
CA ASN A 65 -10.40 -0.53 13.22
C ASN A 65 -9.26 -0.11 14.17
N LYS A 66 -8.05 -0.63 13.98
CA LYS A 66 -6.88 -0.20 14.76
C LYS A 66 -6.54 1.27 14.53
N THR A 67 -6.73 1.77 13.31
CA THR A 67 -6.44 3.18 12.97
C THR A 67 -7.55 4.16 13.38
N THR A 68 -8.79 3.70 13.53
CA THR A 68 -9.91 4.52 14.02
C THR A 68 -10.01 4.52 15.54
N SER A 69 -9.56 3.45 16.21
CA SER A 69 -9.67 3.29 17.67
C SER A 69 -8.59 4.02 18.48
N SER A 70 -7.67 4.75 17.84
CA SER A 70 -6.65 5.55 18.53
C SER A 70 -6.29 6.83 17.77
N PRO A 71 -6.91 7.98 18.08
CA PRO A 71 -6.35 9.29 17.79
C PRO A 71 -5.47 9.71 18.97
N GLY A 72 -4.19 9.30 18.99
CA GLY A 72 -3.24 9.89 19.94
C GLY A 72 -2.09 8.98 20.33
N LYS A 73 -0.95 9.13 19.64
CA LYS A 73 0.35 9.51 20.23
C LYS A 73 1.50 9.26 19.24
N ASN A 74 2.12 10.38 18.86
CA ASN A 74 3.54 10.60 18.57
C ASN A 74 4.21 9.79 17.44
N LEU A 75 4.57 10.50 16.37
CA LEU A 75 5.72 10.20 15.53
C LEU A 75 7.00 10.27 16.38
N PRO A 76 7.82 9.20 16.45
CA PRO A 76 9.25 9.34 16.67
C PRO A 76 9.93 9.42 15.30
N LYS A 77 10.53 10.57 15.00
CA LYS A 77 11.43 10.76 13.86
C LYS A 77 12.75 10.04 14.19
N ALA A 78 12.83 8.74 13.90
CA ALA A 78 14.08 7.99 14.05
C ALA A 78 15.01 8.36 12.89
N LYS A 79 16.09 9.10 13.21
CA LYS A 79 17.25 9.21 12.35
C LYS A 79 17.99 7.87 12.38
N SER A 80 18.13 7.22 11.24
CA SER A 80 19.24 6.29 11.02
C SER A 80 19.56 6.19 9.53
N SER A 81 20.85 6.30 9.22
CA SER A 81 21.48 5.92 7.96
C SER A 81 22.92 5.51 8.30
N PRO A 82 23.63 4.65 7.54
CA PRO A 82 23.20 3.74 6.46
C PRO A 82 23.73 2.28 6.64
N PRO A 83 23.44 1.34 5.72
CA PRO A 83 24.41 1.10 4.64
C PRO A 83 23.78 1.12 3.24
N ALA A 84 24.59 1.51 2.25
CA ALA A 84 24.21 1.73 0.87
C ALA A 84 23.67 0.45 0.20
N LYS A 85 22.36 0.38 -0.01
CA LYS A 85 21.67 -0.60 -0.84
C LYS A 85 20.45 0.11 -1.40
N ASP A 86 20.47 0.41 -2.70
CA ASP A 86 19.42 1.11 -3.48
C ASP A 86 18.20 1.57 -2.66
N ASN A 87 18.31 2.75 -2.04
CA ASN A 87 17.46 3.27 -0.96
C ASN A 87 16.03 3.66 -1.44
N SER A 88 15.64 3.23 -2.64
CA SER A 88 14.39 3.60 -3.30
C SER A 88 13.17 2.98 -2.62
N THR A 89 13.29 1.75 -2.09
CA THR A 89 12.20 1.08 -1.36
C THR A 89 11.85 1.75 -0.04
N ASP A 90 12.87 2.32 0.62
CA ASP A 90 12.72 2.99 1.91
C ASP A 90 12.04 4.35 1.74
N LYS A 91 12.44 5.11 0.70
CA LYS A 91 11.76 6.36 0.33
C LYS A 91 10.29 6.17 0.00
N ILE A 92 9.94 5.10 -0.72
CA ILE A 92 8.54 4.77 -1.01
C ILE A 92 7.78 4.45 0.28
N GLN A 93 8.40 3.67 1.17
CA GLN A 93 7.77 3.32 2.45
C GLN A 93 7.54 4.56 3.31
N GLU A 94 8.53 5.44 3.43
CA GLU A 94 8.42 6.71 4.15
C GLU A 94 7.29 7.57 3.57
N ALA A 95 7.24 7.71 2.24
CA ALA A 95 6.19 8.49 1.59
C ALA A 95 4.79 7.91 1.84
N LEU A 96 4.62 6.58 1.79
CA LEU A 96 3.35 5.93 2.14
C LEU A 96 2.94 6.24 3.58
N LEU A 97 3.88 6.29 4.52
CA LEU A 97 3.60 6.56 5.93
C LEU A 97 3.13 8.00 6.22
N THR A 98 3.32 8.92 5.28
CA THR A 98 2.79 10.30 5.40
C THR A 98 1.30 10.41 5.07
N LEU A 99 0.77 9.47 4.26
CA LEU A 99 -0.64 9.45 3.87
C LEU A 99 -1.54 9.12 5.06
N SER A 100 -2.80 9.57 5.02
CA SER A 100 -3.78 9.10 5.99
C SER A 100 -3.93 7.57 5.90
N PRO A 101 -4.27 6.87 6.99
CA PRO A 101 -4.40 5.41 6.99
C PRO A 101 -5.34 4.88 5.90
N ILE A 102 -6.45 5.59 5.65
CA ILE A 102 -7.43 5.19 4.65
C ILE A 102 -6.87 5.39 3.25
N GLU A 103 -6.26 6.54 2.93
CA GLU A 103 -5.63 6.77 1.62
C GLU A 103 -4.52 5.75 1.34
N ARG A 104 -3.70 5.45 2.35
CA ARG A 104 -2.65 4.43 2.26
C ARG A 104 -3.23 3.05 1.95
N LEU A 105 -4.33 2.68 2.62
CA LEU A 105 -4.99 1.40 2.40
C LEU A 105 -5.43 1.22 0.94
N VAL A 106 -6.25 2.14 0.43
CA VAL A 106 -6.72 2.06 -0.98
C VAL A 106 -5.58 2.08 -1.98
N LEU A 107 -4.53 2.87 -1.71
CA LEU A 107 -3.39 3.00 -2.61
C LEU A 107 -2.51 1.74 -2.62
N VAL A 108 -2.28 1.11 -1.47
CA VAL A 108 -1.57 -0.18 -1.40
C VAL A 108 -2.35 -1.28 -2.12
N LEU A 109 -3.67 -1.36 -1.91
CA LEU A 109 -4.52 -2.33 -2.61
C LEU A 109 -4.48 -2.12 -4.13
N ARG A 110 -4.47 -0.87 -4.59
CA ARG A 110 -4.41 -0.54 -6.01
C ARG A 110 -3.04 -0.80 -6.63
N GLU A 111 -1.99 -0.21 -6.08
CA GLU A 111 -0.68 -0.14 -6.72
C GLU A 111 0.19 -1.37 -6.43
N VAL A 112 -0.02 -2.05 -5.29
CA VAL A 112 0.75 -3.25 -4.90
C VAL A 112 0.01 -4.53 -5.29
N LEU A 113 -1.30 -4.62 -5.01
CA LEU A 113 -2.08 -5.83 -5.32
C LEU A 113 -2.71 -5.81 -6.72
N GLY A 114 -2.79 -4.63 -7.36
CA GLY A 114 -3.34 -4.49 -8.70
C GLY A 114 -4.87 -4.51 -8.75
N LEU A 115 -5.55 -4.30 -7.62
CA LEU A 115 -7.00 -4.38 -7.53
C LEU A 115 -7.71 -3.25 -8.29
N ASN A 116 -8.85 -3.57 -8.88
CA ASN A 116 -9.72 -2.60 -9.52
C ASN A 116 -10.59 -1.86 -8.49
N TYR A 117 -11.23 -0.76 -8.90
CA TYR A 117 -11.92 0.12 -7.96
C TYR A 117 -13.15 -0.56 -7.32
N THR A 118 -13.77 -1.49 -8.04
CA THR A 118 -14.89 -2.29 -7.54
C THR A 118 -14.41 -3.31 -6.51
N GLU A 119 -13.35 -4.06 -6.80
CA GLU A 119 -12.75 -5.02 -5.86
C GLU A 119 -12.29 -4.36 -4.56
N ILE A 120 -11.69 -3.17 -4.66
CA ILE A 120 -11.28 -2.41 -3.47
C ILE A 120 -12.50 -1.97 -2.66
N ALA A 121 -13.57 -1.51 -3.31
CA ALA A 121 -14.81 -1.14 -2.63
C ALA A 121 -15.42 -2.34 -1.89
N GLU A 122 -15.47 -3.52 -2.53
CA GLU A 122 -16.00 -4.75 -1.94
C GLU A 122 -15.16 -5.25 -0.74
N LEU A 123 -13.83 -5.21 -0.86
CA LEU A 123 -12.91 -5.64 0.20
C LEU A 123 -12.92 -4.71 1.40
N THR A 124 -13.00 -3.41 1.16
CA THR A 124 -12.90 -2.41 2.23
C THR A 124 -14.26 -2.00 2.79
N GLY A 125 -15.35 -2.15 2.03
CA GLY A 125 -16.65 -1.57 2.36
C GLY A 125 -16.71 -0.04 2.15
N ILE A 126 -15.74 0.54 1.45
CA ILE A 126 -15.73 1.97 1.08
C ILE A 126 -16.48 2.12 -0.25
N GLU A 127 -17.31 3.15 -0.38
CA GLU A 127 -17.99 3.43 -1.65
C GLU A 127 -17.00 3.64 -2.79
N LYS A 128 -17.30 3.11 -3.98
CA LYS A 128 -16.44 3.22 -5.17
C LYS A 128 -16.09 4.67 -5.55
N ILE A 129 -17.02 5.61 -5.35
CA ILE A 129 -16.79 7.05 -5.57
C ILE A 129 -15.76 7.58 -4.58
N ALA A 130 -15.87 7.21 -3.29
CA ALA A 130 -14.90 7.56 -2.27
C ALA A 130 -13.52 6.92 -2.53
N VAL A 131 -13.47 5.65 -2.97
CA VAL A 131 -12.22 4.99 -3.41
C VAL A 131 -11.50 5.81 -4.47
N THR A 132 -12.23 6.31 -5.47
CA THR A 132 -11.67 7.13 -6.54
C THR A 132 -11.07 8.43 -6.00
N ARG A 133 -11.80 9.13 -5.13
CA ARG A 133 -11.33 10.37 -4.51
C ARG A 133 -10.08 10.16 -3.66
N LEU A 134 -10.07 9.11 -2.83
CA LEU A 134 -8.94 8.76 -1.96
C LEU A 134 -7.70 8.38 -2.76
N LEU A 135 -7.85 7.61 -3.85
CA LEU A 135 -6.73 7.28 -4.73
C LEU A 135 -6.13 8.52 -5.39
N ASN A 136 -6.97 9.46 -5.83
CA ASN A 136 -6.50 10.70 -6.43
C ASN A 136 -5.75 11.57 -5.41
N ALA A 137 -6.29 11.71 -4.20
CA ALA A 137 -5.65 12.44 -3.11
C ALA A 137 -4.29 11.82 -2.71
N GLY A 138 -4.27 10.50 -2.46
CA GLY A 138 -3.03 9.79 -2.11
C GLY A 138 -1.97 9.86 -3.22
N ARG A 139 -2.36 9.70 -4.49
CA ARG A 139 -1.44 9.84 -5.63
C ARG A 139 -0.90 11.26 -5.75
N TRP A 140 -1.73 12.27 -5.51
CA TRP A 140 -1.28 13.66 -5.52
C TRP A 140 -0.24 13.91 -4.42
N GLU A 141 -0.50 13.41 -3.21
CA GLU A 141 0.42 13.54 -2.08
C GLU A 141 1.77 12.83 -2.35
N LEU A 142 1.73 11.59 -2.83
CA LEU A 142 2.94 10.86 -3.20
C LEU A 142 3.72 11.57 -4.32
N ARG A 143 3.05 12.17 -5.31
CA ARG A 143 3.72 12.95 -6.35
C ARG A 143 4.47 14.15 -5.77
N LYS A 144 3.91 14.86 -4.79
CA LYS A 144 4.61 15.99 -4.16
C LYS A 144 5.90 15.56 -3.46
N GLN A 145 5.93 14.35 -2.90
CA GLN A 145 7.05 13.84 -2.12
C GLN A 145 8.10 13.10 -2.96
N LEU A 146 7.66 12.42 -4.01
CA LEU A 146 8.50 11.53 -4.83
C LEU A 146 8.82 12.11 -6.21
N ALA A 147 8.22 13.24 -6.61
CA ALA A 147 8.56 13.87 -7.88
C ALA A 147 10.06 14.22 -7.91
N PRO A 148 10.77 13.91 -9.01
CA PRO A 148 12.12 14.42 -9.20
C PRO A 148 12.08 15.95 -9.11
N LEU A 149 13.02 16.53 -8.36
CA LEU A 149 13.31 17.96 -8.44
C LEU A 149 13.42 18.34 -9.93
N PRO A 150 12.89 19.50 -10.35
CA PRO A 150 12.97 19.94 -11.75
C PRO A 150 14.41 20.31 -12.13
N SER A 151 15.27 19.31 -12.26
CA SER A 151 16.52 19.37 -13.00
C SER A 151 16.45 18.28 -14.07
N GLN A 152 16.66 18.67 -15.33
CA GLN A 152 16.58 17.85 -16.55
C GLN A 152 15.21 17.69 -17.23
N ARG A 153 14.33 18.71 -17.21
CA ARG A 153 13.55 18.97 -18.43
C ARG A 153 14.52 19.55 -19.46
N ARG A 154 15.17 18.70 -20.27
CA ARG A 154 15.87 19.20 -21.47
C ARG A 154 14.81 19.93 -22.30
N PRO A 155 15.01 21.22 -22.64
CA PRO A 155 14.07 21.91 -23.51
C PRO A 155 13.99 21.16 -24.85
N PRO A 156 12.81 21.14 -25.50
CA PRO A 156 12.66 20.48 -26.79
C PRO A 156 13.67 21.06 -27.77
N GLU A 157 14.43 20.16 -28.39
CA GLU A 157 15.39 20.47 -29.45
C GLU A 157 14.63 21.21 -30.56
N LYS A 158 15.07 22.44 -30.85
CA LYS A 158 14.44 23.32 -31.84
C LYS A 158 14.47 22.61 -33.20
N TYR A 159 13.31 22.36 -33.79
CA TYR A 159 13.20 21.88 -35.17
C TYR A 159 13.82 22.92 -36.12
N PRO A 160 14.63 22.50 -37.10
CA PRO A 160 15.17 23.44 -38.08
C PRO A 160 14.05 23.94 -39.00
N ILE A 161 13.99 25.25 -39.15
CA ILE A 161 13.14 25.95 -40.11
C ILE A 161 13.66 25.60 -41.51
N ALA A 162 12.87 24.88 -42.30
CA ALA A 162 13.12 24.72 -43.73
C ALA A 162 12.78 26.04 -44.43
N LYS A 163 13.73 26.53 -45.25
CA LYS A 163 13.60 27.70 -46.12
C LYS A 163 12.75 27.41 -47.35
#